data_AF-A0A3A8PL29-F1
#
_entry.id   AF-A0A3A8PL29-F1
#
_cell.length_a   1.000
_cell.length_b   1.000
_cell.length_c   1.000
_cell.angle_alpha   90.00
_cell.angle_beta   90.00
_cell.angle_gamma   90.00
#
_symmetry.space_group_name_H-M   'P 1'
#
loop_
_entity.id
_entity.type
_entity.pdbx_description
1 polymer ?
#
loop_
_entity_poly.entity_id
_entity_poly.type
_entity_poly.pdbx_seq_one_letter_code
_entity_poly.pdbx_strand_id
1 'polypeptide(L)'
;MPIPDFQSAMLPVLRLAQDGKDHTLGEAVDAVAVEFKATEEERNALLPSGRQRRIHNRVGWAKTYLQKAGLVEANGRGRFRITPRGRQVLQGKPTRIDMKFLEQFPEYNAFAALKHDAPDDVPSKAEPPASDETPEEILEESYQELRRRLAEELLERIKACDPRFFEKLVVDLLVAMGYGGSRKDAGQAVGQSGDEGIDGIIKEDRLGLDVVYLQAKRWNNTVGRPVVQAFAGSLEGQRARKGVLITTSDFSREARDYVKHIEKKIVLIDGGELAKLMIDSGVGVTEVATYTVKRLDLDYFGDEE
;
A
#
# COMPACT_ATOMS: atom_id res chain seq x y z
N MET A 1 6.99 17.97 -6.40
CA MET A 1 5.67 17.54 -5.91
C MET A 1 5.14 18.61 -4.97
N PRO A 2 3.89 19.08 -5.05
CA PRO A 2 3.44 20.23 -4.25
C PRO A 2 2.96 19.91 -2.83
N ILE A 3 2.72 18.64 -2.48
CA ILE A 3 2.50 18.29 -1.05
C ILE A 3 3.84 18.50 -0.33
N PRO A 4 3.91 19.42 0.65
CA PRO A 4 5.15 19.67 1.36
C PRO A 4 5.62 18.39 2.06
N ASP A 5 6.93 18.23 2.16
CA ASP A 5 7.51 17.28 3.09
C ASP A 5 7.19 17.67 4.54
N PHE A 6 7.37 16.75 5.48
CA PHE A 6 7.01 17.03 6.88
C PHE A 6 7.88 18.13 7.51
N GLN A 7 9.11 18.37 7.01
CA GLN A 7 9.98 19.45 7.48
C GLN A 7 9.44 20.81 7.02
N SER A 8 9.12 20.93 5.73
CA SER A 8 8.51 22.12 5.13
C SER A 8 7.16 22.48 5.76
N ALA A 9 6.43 21.50 6.28
CA ALA A 9 5.19 21.71 7.02
C ALA A 9 5.40 22.27 8.46
N MET A 10 6.60 22.19 9.06
CA MET A 10 6.82 22.61 10.45
C MET A 10 6.58 24.10 10.68
N LEU A 11 7.10 24.97 9.82
CA LEU A 11 6.93 26.42 9.98
C LEU A 11 5.46 26.87 9.83
N PRO A 12 4.70 26.43 8.81
CA PRO A 12 3.25 26.67 8.71
C PRO A 12 2.46 26.20 9.94
N VAL A 13 2.77 25.01 10.46
CA VAL A 13 2.10 24.47 11.67
C VAL A 13 2.39 25.35 12.89
N LEU A 14 3.63 25.81 13.07
CA LEU A 14 3.98 26.72 14.16
C LEU A 14 3.31 28.10 13.99
N ARG A 15 3.25 28.62 12.76
CA ARG A 15 2.58 29.89 12.43
C ARG A 15 1.09 29.85 12.68
N LEU A 16 0.41 28.73 12.40
CA LEU A 16 -1.00 28.56 12.74
C LEU A 16 -1.24 28.85 14.23
N ALA A 17 -0.41 28.26 15.10
CA ALA A 17 -0.54 28.40 16.55
C ALA A 17 -0.07 29.76 17.11
N GLN A 18 0.36 30.71 16.27
CA GLN A 18 0.90 32.00 16.72
C GLN A 18 -0.13 32.85 17.49
N ASP A 19 -1.43 32.61 17.27
CA ASP A 19 -2.51 33.31 17.94
C ASP A 19 -2.66 32.92 19.43
N GLY A 20 -1.93 31.90 19.88
CA GLY A 20 -1.96 31.40 21.25
C GLY A 20 -3.18 30.57 21.62
N LYS A 21 -4.05 30.22 20.66
CA LYS A 21 -5.22 29.38 20.87
C LYS A 21 -4.89 27.89 20.69
N ASP A 22 -5.86 27.05 21.03
CA ASP A 22 -5.76 25.61 20.81
C ASP A 22 -6.19 25.26 19.40
N HIS A 23 -5.30 24.58 18.68
CA HIS A 23 -5.55 24.08 17.34
C HIS A 23 -5.58 22.56 17.27
N THR A 24 -6.35 22.05 16.33
CA THR A 24 -6.44 20.64 15.99
C THR A 24 -5.48 20.31 14.86
N LEU A 25 -5.18 19.01 14.71
CA LEU A 25 -4.41 18.54 13.56
C LEU A 25 -5.12 18.81 12.21
N GLY A 26 -6.46 18.80 12.19
CA GLY A 26 -7.24 19.12 11.00
C GLY A 26 -7.03 20.57 10.53
N GLU A 27 -7.10 21.54 11.45
CA GLU A 27 -6.81 22.95 11.15
C GLU A 27 -5.37 23.15 10.67
N ALA A 28 -4.41 22.41 11.24
CA ALA A 28 -3.03 22.42 10.79
C ALA A 28 -2.87 21.90 9.35
N VAL A 29 -3.59 20.82 9.01
CA VAL A 29 -3.60 20.27 7.64
C VAL A 29 -4.19 21.27 6.65
N ASP A 30 -5.29 21.94 7.00
CA ASP A 30 -5.91 22.94 6.14
C ASP A 30 -5.01 24.18 5.96
N ALA A 31 -4.38 24.66 7.03
CA ALA A 31 -3.45 25.79 6.96
C ALA A 31 -2.26 25.48 6.04
N VAL A 32 -1.65 24.28 6.18
CA VAL A 32 -0.56 23.82 5.32
C VAL A 32 -1.03 23.67 3.88
N ALA A 33 -2.21 23.07 3.65
CA ALA A 33 -2.76 22.91 2.29
C ALA A 33 -2.99 24.25 1.59
N VAL A 34 -3.46 25.28 2.32
CA VAL A 34 -3.66 26.63 1.79
C VAL A 34 -2.33 27.30 1.47
N GLU A 35 -1.34 27.23 2.37
CA GLU A 35 -0.03 27.87 2.18
C GLU A 35 0.74 27.30 0.97
N PHE A 36 0.66 25.98 0.76
CA PHE A 36 1.29 25.31 -0.38
C PHE A 36 0.42 25.20 -1.64
N LYS A 37 -0.81 25.73 -1.61
CA LYS A 37 -1.77 25.69 -2.73
C LYS A 37 -2.02 24.26 -3.24
N ALA A 38 -2.16 23.31 -2.31
CA ALA A 38 -2.35 21.91 -2.64
C ALA A 38 -3.67 21.69 -3.41
N THR A 39 -3.61 20.91 -4.50
CA THR A 39 -4.79 20.55 -5.30
C THR A 39 -5.69 19.56 -4.57
N GLU A 40 -6.92 19.37 -5.05
CA GLU A 40 -7.84 18.40 -4.45
C GLU A 40 -7.32 16.96 -4.53
N GLU A 41 -6.68 16.61 -5.65
CA GLU A 41 -6.03 15.30 -5.83
C GLU A 41 -4.91 15.09 -4.80
N GLU A 42 -4.08 16.11 -4.58
CA GLU A 42 -3.00 16.09 -3.60
C GLU A 42 -3.50 16.03 -2.16
N ARG A 43 -4.56 16.77 -1.82
CA ARG A 43 -5.19 16.71 -0.49
C ARG A 43 -5.77 15.34 -0.20
N ASN A 44 -6.24 14.63 -1.24
CA ASN A 44 -6.83 13.31 -1.14
C ASN A 44 -5.82 12.17 -1.37
N ALA A 45 -4.57 12.47 -1.74
CA ALA A 45 -3.54 11.47 -1.95
C ALA A 45 -3.32 10.63 -0.68
N LEU A 46 -3.49 9.32 -0.81
CA LEU A 46 -3.31 8.36 0.27
C LEU A 46 -1.85 7.89 0.34
N LEU A 47 -1.42 7.46 1.51
CA LEU A 47 -0.26 6.58 1.62
C LEU A 47 -0.52 5.28 0.85
N PRO A 48 0.50 4.54 0.38
CA PRO A 48 0.30 3.28 -0.34
C PRO A 48 -0.56 2.25 0.43
N SER A 49 -0.55 2.31 1.77
CA SER A 49 -1.44 1.50 2.62
C SER A 49 -2.94 1.79 2.44
N GLY A 50 -3.32 2.91 1.80
CA GLY A 50 -4.70 3.33 1.56
C GLY A 50 -5.45 3.85 2.79
N ARG A 51 -4.84 3.85 3.98
CA ARG A 51 -5.54 4.13 5.24
C ARG A 51 -5.53 5.59 5.68
N GLN A 52 -4.51 6.34 5.28
CA GLN A 52 -4.29 7.72 5.73
C GLN A 52 -3.85 8.61 4.57
N ARG A 53 -4.36 9.85 4.55
CA ARG A 53 -3.92 10.89 3.61
C ARG A 53 -2.48 11.29 3.90
N ARG A 54 -1.64 11.38 2.86
CA ARG A 54 -0.21 11.69 2.95
C ARG A 54 0.02 13.03 3.66
N ILE A 55 -0.72 14.07 3.31
CA ILE A 55 -0.65 15.39 3.96
C ILE A 55 -0.96 15.32 5.47
N HIS A 56 -1.93 14.50 5.88
CA HIS A 56 -2.28 14.35 7.29
C HIS A 56 -1.17 13.64 8.08
N ASN A 57 -0.51 12.65 7.48
CA ASN A 57 0.65 11.98 8.08
C ASN A 57 1.82 12.97 8.23
N ARG A 58 2.19 13.70 7.18
CA ARG A 58 3.30 14.66 7.20
C ARG A 58 3.09 15.81 8.19
N VAL A 59 1.90 16.39 8.23
CA VAL A 59 1.56 17.45 9.22
C VAL A 59 1.54 16.88 10.64
N GLY A 60 1.11 15.63 10.83
CA GLY A 60 1.18 14.94 12.11
C GLY A 60 2.62 14.78 12.63
N TRP A 61 3.56 14.45 11.74
CA TRP A 61 4.98 14.42 12.05
C TRP A 61 5.57 15.78 12.32
N ALA A 62 5.23 16.79 11.51
CA ALA A 62 5.63 18.17 11.73
C ALA A 62 5.24 18.62 13.15
N LYS A 63 3.98 18.39 13.55
CA LYS A 63 3.50 18.64 14.91
C LYS A 63 4.31 17.87 15.95
N THR A 64 4.54 16.57 15.75
CA THR A 64 5.26 15.71 16.70
C THR A 64 6.67 16.24 16.97
N TYR A 65 7.42 16.58 15.92
CA TYR A 65 8.77 17.12 16.07
C TYR A 65 8.79 18.50 16.73
N LEU A 66 7.84 19.38 16.39
CA LEU A 66 7.67 20.67 17.08
C LEU A 66 7.37 20.49 18.57
N GLN A 67 6.56 19.49 18.93
CA GLN A 67 6.27 19.14 20.32
C GLN A 67 7.52 18.63 21.05
N LYS A 68 8.30 17.75 20.41
CA LYS A 68 9.55 17.23 21.00
C LYS A 68 10.63 18.32 21.16
N ALA A 69 10.62 19.35 20.31
CA ALA A 69 11.46 20.54 20.47
C ALA A 69 10.92 21.57 21.48
N GLY A 70 9.74 21.33 22.07
CA GLY A 70 9.10 22.25 23.02
C GLY A 70 8.59 23.55 22.38
N LEU A 71 8.36 23.58 21.07
CA LEU A 71 7.85 24.75 20.34
C LEU A 71 6.31 24.84 20.42
N VAL A 72 5.65 23.70 20.50
CA VAL A 72 4.22 23.59 20.79
C VAL A 72 4.00 22.54 21.88
N GLU A 73 2.91 22.65 22.62
CA GLU A 73 2.54 21.71 23.68
C GLU A 73 1.18 21.08 23.39
N ALA A 74 0.94 19.88 23.93
CA ALA A 74 -0.38 19.25 23.86
C ALA A 74 -1.31 19.93 24.87
N ASN A 75 -2.52 20.31 24.44
CA ASN A 75 -3.50 20.93 25.33
C ASN A 75 -4.88 20.29 25.13
N GLY A 76 -5.11 19.17 25.82
CA GLY A 76 -6.32 18.35 25.67
C GLY A 76 -6.29 17.41 24.46
N ARG A 77 -7.42 16.74 24.22
CA ARG A 77 -7.53 15.62 23.27
C ARG A 77 -7.30 16.08 21.82
N GLY A 78 -6.16 15.68 21.24
CA GLY A 78 -5.81 15.96 19.84
C GLY A 78 -5.42 17.42 19.54
N ARG A 79 -5.43 18.29 20.54
CA ARG A 79 -5.18 19.74 20.40
C ARG A 79 -3.76 20.12 20.80
N PHE A 80 -3.28 21.23 20.26
CA PHE A 80 -1.96 21.78 20.59
C PHE A 80 -1.98 23.31 20.58
N ARG A 81 -1.04 23.91 21.31
CA ARG A 81 -0.86 25.35 21.44
C ARG A 81 0.61 25.72 21.37
N ILE A 82 0.92 26.94 20.92
CA ILE A 82 2.31 27.44 20.91
C ILE A 82 2.83 27.69 22.34
N THR A 83 4.09 27.33 22.59
CA THR A 83 4.77 27.63 23.85
C THR A 83 5.43 29.02 23.83
N PRO A 84 5.91 29.56 24.97
CA PRO A 84 6.73 30.77 24.98
C PRO A 84 7.95 30.68 24.04
N ARG A 85 8.59 29.49 23.99
CA ARG A 85 9.71 29.22 23.08
C ARG A 85 9.30 29.27 21.62
N GLY A 86 8.16 28.66 21.27
CA GLY A 86 7.61 28.74 19.91
C GLY A 86 7.37 30.18 19.45
N ARG A 87 6.85 31.03 20.34
CA ARG A 87 6.67 32.47 20.05
C ARG A 87 7.99 33.19 19.82
N GLN A 88 9.01 32.91 20.64
CA GLN A 88 10.34 33.49 20.48
C GLN A 88 10.96 33.10 19.13
N VAL A 89 10.80 31.84 18.71
CA VAL A 89 11.24 31.38 17.40
C VAL A 89 10.54 32.16 16.28
N LEU A 90 9.22 32.34 16.33
CA LEU A 90 8.49 33.10 15.32
C LEU A 90 8.89 34.60 15.29
N GLN A 91 9.24 35.20 16.42
CA GLN A 91 9.75 36.58 16.47
C GLN A 91 11.07 36.74 15.71
N GLY A 92 11.90 35.69 15.68
CA GLY A 92 13.12 35.63 14.87
C GLY A 92 12.87 35.56 13.36
N LYS A 93 11.60 35.46 12.92
CA LYS A 93 11.17 35.36 11.51
C LYS A 93 11.97 34.32 10.71
N PRO A 94 12.02 33.05 11.17
CA PRO A 94 12.72 32.00 10.44
C PRO A 94 12.11 31.82 9.05
N THR A 95 12.96 31.60 8.07
CA THR A 95 12.56 31.28 6.69
C THR A 95 12.19 29.81 6.55
N ARG A 96 12.77 28.93 7.38
CA ARG A 96 12.50 27.49 7.44
C ARG A 96 12.67 26.98 8.88
N ILE A 97 11.85 26.00 9.24
CA ILE A 97 12.05 25.16 10.43
C ILE A 97 12.13 23.74 9.89
N ASP A 98 13.25 23.07 10.09
CA ASP A 98 13.53 21.69 9.67
C ASP A 98 14.21 20.94 10.82
N MET A 99 14.53 19.64 10.64
CA MET A 99 15.18 18.87 11.70
C MET A 99 16.47 19.53 12.19
N LYS A 100 17.26 20.10 11.28
CA LYS A 100 18.52 20.79 11.59
C LYS A 100 18.29 22.05 12.42
N PHE A 101 17.22 22.80 12.16
CA PHE A 101 16.80 23.91 13.01
C PHE A 101 16.41 23.43 14.41
N LEU A 102 15.78 22.26 14.54
CA LEU A 102 15.37 21.73 15.84
C LEU A 102 16.55 21.25 16.71
N GLU A 103 17.71 20.93 16.12
CA GLU A 103 18.93 20.52 16.83
C GLU A 103 19.47 21.60 17.80
N GLN A 104 19.02 22.84 17.68
CA GLN A 104 19.38 23.89 18.66
C GLN A 104 18.67 23.71 20.02
N PHE A 105 17.66 22.84 20.12
CA PHE A 105 16.87 22.63 21.33
C PHE A 105 17.30 21.36 22.08
N PRO A 106 17.69 21.46 23.37
CA PRO A 106 18.13 20.31 24.16
C PRO A 106 17.11 19.15 24.22
N GLU A 107 15.82 19.46 24.30
CA GLU A 107 14.74 18.48 24.37
C GLU A 107 14.61 17.66 23.08
N TYR A 108 14.84 18.29 21.93
CA TYR A 108 14.89 17.60 20.65
C TYR A 108 16.11 16.67 20.55
N ASN A 109 17.28 17.14 20.98
CA ASN A 109 18.51 16.35 20.97
C ASN A 109 18.41 15.14 21.92
N ALA A 110 17.80 15.30 23.10
CA ALA A 110 17.53 14.19 24.01
C ALA A 110 16.59 13.15 23.37
N PHE A 111 15.54 13.60 22.66
CA PHE A 111 14.66 12.71 21.90
C PHE A 111 15.39 12.00 20.75
N ALA A 112 16.27 12.69 20.04
CA ALA A 112 17.05 12.12 18.94
C ALA A 112 18.07 11.09 19.45
N ALA A 113 18.73 11.36 20.59
CA ALA A 113 19.71 10.47 21.21
C ALA A 113 19.10 9.16 21.74
N LEU A 114 17.83 9.14 22.13
CA LEU A 114 17.12 7.92 22.53
C LEU A 114 16.98 6.89 21.40
N LYS A 115 17.28 7.25 20.14
CA LYS A 115 17.38 6.29 19.03
C LYS A 115 18.67 5.46 19.04
N HIS A 116 19.68 5.83 19.85
CA HIS A 116 21.00 5.18 19.89
C HIS A 116 21.19 4.16 21.03
N ASP A 117 20.32 4.10 22.03
CA ASP A 117 20.45 3.17 23.18
C ASP A 117 19.91 1.75 22.87
N ALA A 118 20.16 1.24 21.67
CA ALA A 118 20.14 -0.21 21.45
C ALA A 118 21.46 -0.81 21.99
N PRO A 119 21.48 -2.02 22.56
CA PRO A 119 22.70 -2.60 23.12
C PRO A 119 23.83 -2.62 22.10
N ASP A 120 25.00 -2.14 22.53
CA ASP A 120 26.26 -2.01 21.80
C ASP A 120 26.60 -3.22 20.91
N ASP A 121 26.45 -3.09 19.58
CA ASP A 121 27.36 -3.75 18.62
C ASP A 121 27.30 -3.24 17.17
N VAL A 122 26.73 -2.06 16.92
CA VAL A 122 26.74 -1.47 15.57
C VAL A 122 27.25 -0.03 15.67
N PRO A 123 28.39 0.32 15.06
CA PRO A 123 28.81 1.71 14.95
C PRO A 123 27.88 2.43 13.98
N SER A 124 26.72 2.85 14.46
CA SER A 124 25.75 3.59 13.67
C SER A 124 26.03 5.09 13.81
N LYS A 125 26.92 5.60 12.96
CA LYS A 125 26.78 6.99 12.48
C LYS A 125 25.57 7.05 11.55
N ALA A 126 24.36 6.85 12.10
CA ALA A 126 23.16 7.26 11.42
C ALA A 126 23.04 8.76 11.62
N GLU A 127 23.49 9.52 10.62
CA GLU A 127 22.98 10.87 10.41
C GLU A 127 21.45 10.83 10.49
N PRO A 128 20.79 11.86 11.06
CA PRO A 128 19.33 11.94 10.95
C PRO A 128 18.99 11.75 9.47
N PRO A 129 17.96 10.95 9.12
CA PRO A 129 17.64 10.77 7.72
C PRO A 129 17.44 12.17 7.16
N ALA A 130 18.31 12.58 6.24
CA ALA A 130 18.10 13.72 5.37
C ALA A 130 16.98 13.40 4.35
N SER A 131 16.01 12.60 4.79
CA SER A 131 14.84 12.23 4.03
C SER A 131 13.71 13.17 4.41
N ASP A 132 13.07 13.67 3.37
CA ASP A 132 11.85 14.45 3.42
C ASP A 132 10.61 13.58 3.71
N GLU A 133 10.82 12.28 3.92
CA GLU A 133 9.79 11.29 4.16
C GLU A 133 9.63 10.96 5.63
N THR A 134 8.40 10.63 6.01
CA THR A 134 8.10 10.20 7.36
C THR A 134 8.54 8.75 7.60
N PRO A 135 8.75 8.32 8.85
CA PRO A 135 9.07 6.93 9.16
C PRO A 135 8.06 5.91 8.59
N GLU A 136 6.76 6.20 8.58
CA GLU A 136 5.78 5.30 7.96
C GLU A 136 5.86 5.30 6.43
N GLU A 137 6.19 6.43 5.79
CA GLU A 137 6.45 6.47 4.35
C GLU A 137 7.66 5.58 3.99
N ILE A 138 8.78 5.72 4.73
CA ILE A 138 9.99 4.91 4.53
C ILE A 138 9.70 3.41 4.73
N LEU A 139 8.97 3.05 5.79
CA LEU A 139 8.60 1.66 6.07
C LEU A 139 7.73 1.08 4.95
N GLU A 140 6.72 1.84 4.49
CA GLU A 140 5.81 1.41 3.45
C GLU A 140 6.52 1.26 2.11
N GLU A 141 7.39 2.21 1.73
CA GLU A 141 8.16 2.11 0.49
C GLU A 141 9.12 0.92 0.52
N SER A 142 9.77 0.70 1.67
CA SER A 142 10.61 -0.49 1.88
C SER A 142 9.80 -1.78 1.75
N TYR A 143 8.58 -1.82 2.29
CA TYR A 143 7.68 -2.97 2.17
C TYR A 143 7.25 -3.23 0.72
N GLN A 144 6.86 -2.19 -0.01
CA GLN A 144 6.48 -2.30 -1.43
C GLN A 144 7.66 -2.76 -2.29
N GLU A 145 8.87 -2.30 -2.00
CA GLU A 145 10.08 -2.74 -2.69
C GLU A 145 10.38 -4.22 -2.44
N LEU A 146 10.30 -4.68 -1.18
CA LEU A 146 10.45 -6.11 -0.85
C LEU A 146 9.40 -6.96 -1.59
N ARG A 147 8.15 -6.50 -1.59
CA ARG A 147 7.04 -7.18 -2.27
C ARG A 147 7.23 -7.22 -3.78
N ARG A 148 7.73 -6.15 -4.39
CA ARG A 148 8.03 -6.08 -5.84
C ARG A 148 9.12 -7.08 -6.23
N ARG A 149 10.22 -7.13 -5.48
CA ARG A 149 11.30 -8.10 -5.70
C ARG A 149 10.82 -9.54 -5.58
N LEU A 150 10.03 -9.83 -4.54
CA LEU A 150 9.43 -11.16 -4.36
C LEU A 150 8.51 -11.53 -5.53
N ALA A 151 7.71 -10.58 -6.03
CA ALA A 151 6.84 -10.83 -7.18
C ALA A 151 7.63 -11.13 -8.46
N GLU A 152 8.73 -10.42 -8.70
CA GLU A 152 9.64 -10.67 -9.82
C GLU A 152 10.29 -12.07 -9.71
N GLU A 153 10.80 -12.44 -8.53
CA GLU A 153 11.40 -13.76 -8.27
C GLU A 153 10.38 -14.90 -8.43
N LEU A 154 9.18 -14.75 -7.90
CA LEU A 154 8.08 -15.72 -8.08
C LEU A 154 7.75 -15.91 -9.56
N LEU A 155 7.63 -14.82 -10.32
CA LEU A 155 7.27 -14.89 -11.72
C LEU A 155 8.35 -15.61 -12.55
N GLU A 156 9.63 -15.35 -12.28
CA GLU A 156 10.74 -16.08 -12.90
C GLU A 156 10.67 -17.57 -12.59
N ARG A 157 10.40 -17.92 -11.31
CA ARG A 157 10.29 -19.32 -10.90
C ARG A 157 9.12 -20.03 -11.59
N ILE A 158 7.97 -19.38 -11.69
CA ILE A 158 6.77 -19.91 -12.36
C ILE A 158 7.04 -20.12 -13.86
N LYS A 159 7.70 -19.17 -14.52
CA LYS A 159 8.09 -19.31 -15.94
C LYS A 159 9.00 -20.52 -16.17
N ALA A 160 9.85 -20.86 -15.20
CA ALA A 160 10.74 -22.03 -15.27
C ALA A 160 10.06 -23.38 -14.94
N CYS A 161 8.86 -23.40 -14.38
CA CYS A 161 8.17 -24.62 -13.99
C CYS A 161 7.54 -25.38 -15.17
N ASP A 162 7.17 -26.64 -14.93
CA ASP A 162 6.43 -27.47 -15.89
C ASP A 162 5.01 -26.92 -16.14
N PRO A 163 4.46 -27.00 -17.37
CA PRO A 163 3.10 -26.53 -17.67
C PRO A 163 2.02 -27.14 -16.78
N ARG A 164 2.10 -28.43 -16.46
CA ARG A 164 1.11 -29.08 -15.58
C ARG A 164 1.20 -28.57 -14.15
N PHE A 165 2.42 -28.23 -13.70
CA PHE A 165 2.59 -27.58 -12.40
C PHE A 165 1.96 -26.19 -12.39
N PHE A 166 2.09 -25.43 -13.47
CA PHE A 166 1.47 -24.10 -13.58
C PHE A 166 -0.06 -24.16 -13.51
N GLU A 167 -0.69 -25.10 -14.24
CA GLU A 167 -2.13 -25.34 -14.15
C GLU A 167 -2.57 -25.64 -12.71
N LYS A 168 -1.85 -26.52 -12.02
CA LYS A 168 -2.11 -26.84 -10.61
C LYS A 168 -1.94 -25.61 -9.71
N LEU A 169 -0.87 -24.84 -9.90
CA LEU A 169 -0.58 -23.64 -9.11
C LEU A 169 -1.69 -22.59 -9.24
N VAL A 170 -2.21 -22.39 -10.45
CA VAL A 170 -3.36 -21.50 -10.69
C VAL A 170 -4.60 -21.94 -9.91
N VAL A 171 -4.86 -23.24 -9.86
CA VAL A 171 -6.00 -23.79 -9.11
C VAL A 171 -5.78 -23.62 -7.61
N ASP A 172 -4.58 -23.94 -7.12
CA ASP A 172 -4.21 -23.76 -5.71
C ASP A 172 -4.37 -22.29 -5.28
N LEU A 173 -4.00 -21.34 -6.15
CA LEU A 173 -4.20 -19.91 -5.94
C LEU A 173 -5.68 -19.54 -5.80
N LEU A 174 -6.52 -19.96 -6.76
CA LEU A 174 -7.95 -19.63 -6.72
C LEU A 174 -8.63 -20.24 -5.48
N VAL A 175 -8.23 -21.43 -5.06
CA VAL A 175 -8.71 -22.05 -3.82
C VAL A 175 -8.27 -21.24 -2.59
N ALA A 176 -7.02 -20.78 -2.54
CA ALA A 176 -6.53 -19.93 -1.45
C ALA A 176 -7.28 -18.58 -1.38
N MET A 177 -7.72 -18.05 -2.54
CA MET A 177 -8.58 -16.88 -2.65
C MET A 177 -10.04 -17.14 -2.28
N GLY A 178 -10.43 -18.39 -2.03
CA GLY A 178 -11.76 -18.79 -1.57
C GLY A 178 -12.70 -19.36 -2.64
N TYR A 179 -12.24 -19.56 -3.87
CA TYR A 179 -12.99 -20.22 -4.93
C TYR A 179 -13.01 -21.75 -4.76
N GLY A 180 -13.97 -22.44 -5.38
CA GLY A 180 -14.00 -23.90 -5.49
C GLY A 180 -14.74 -24.64 -4.37
N GLY A 181 -15.33 -23.93 -3.41
CA GLY A 181 -16.20 -24.52 -2.40
C GLY A 181 -15.46 -25.36 -1.36
N SER A 182 -15.65 -26.68 -1.37
CA SER A 182 -14.90 -27.59 -0.48
C SER A 182 -13.57 -27.99 -1.11
N ARG A 183 -12.53 -28.23 -0.29
CA ARG A 183 -11.19 -28.64 -0.75
C ARG A 183 -11.19 -29.89 -1.64
N LYS A 184 -12.23 -30.75 -1.54
CA LYS A 184 -12.41 -31.94 -2.38
C LYS A 184 -13.00 -31.62 -3.75
N ASP A 185 -13.87 -30.62 -3.85
CA ASP A 185 -14.51 -30.22 -5.12
C ASP A 185 -13.53 -29.45 -6.01
N ALA A 186 -12.69 -28.60 -5.43
CA ALA A 186 -11.72 -27.81 -6.18
C ALA A 186 -10.62 -28.65 -6.84
N GLY A 187 -10.25 -29.80 -6.26
CA GLY A 187 -9.29 -30.73 -6.85
C GLY A 187 -9.86 -31.57 -8.00
N GLN A 188 -11.18 -31.72 -8.09
CA GLN A 188 -11.86 -32.45 -9.19
C GLN A 188 -12.12 -31.57 -10.43
N ALA A 189 -11.98 -30.25 -10.30
CA ALA A 189 -12.06 -29.27 -11.37
C ALA A 189 -10.99 -29.44 -12.46
N VAL A 190 -9.88 -30.11 -12.11
CA VAL A 190 -8.71 -30.28 -12.96
C VAL A 190 -8.79 -31.64 -13.63
N GLY A 191 -9.16 -31.66 -14.91
CA GLY A 191 -8.98 -32.88 -15.72
C GLY A 191 -10.14 -33.33 -16.59
N GLN A 192 -11.23 -32.57 -16.76
CA GLN A 192 -12.06 -32.74 -17.96
C GLN A 192 -11.40 -32.01 -19.13
N SER A 193 -10.17 -32.40 -19.45
CA SER A 193 -9.50 -32.00 -20.69
C SER A 193 -10.16 -32.74 -21.84
N GLY A 194 -11.08 -32.06 -22.51
CA GLY A 194 -11.81 -32.55 -23.66
C GLY A 194 -12.52 -31.39 -24.33
N ASP A 195 -11.79 -30.74 -25.24
CA ASP A 195 -12.23 -29.75 -26.22
C ASP A 195 -12.26 -28.27 -25.84
N GLU A 196 -11.82 -27.47 -26.82
CA GLU A 196 -11.95 -26.01 -26.96
C GLU A 196 -11.05 -25.08 -26.11
N GLY A 197 -10.01 -25.60 -25.46
CA GLY A 197 -8.97 -24.74 -24.86
C GLY A 197 -9.29 -24.20 -23.46
N ILE A 198 -10.15 -24.90 -22.72
CA ILE A 198 -10.43 -24.66 -21.30
C ILE A 198 -9.55 -25.61 -20.49
N ASP A 199 -8.83 -25.06 -19.51
CA ASP A 199 -7.87 -25.82 -18.71
C ASP A 199 -8.46 -26.26 -17.35
N GLY A 200 -9.57 -25.64 -16.90
CA GLY A 200 -10.29 -26.06 -15.69
C GLY A 200 -11.61 -25.33 -15.45
N ILE A 201 -12.42 -25.84 -14.51
CA ILE A 201 -13.71 -25.25 -14.14
C ILE A 201 -13.82 -25.17 -12.62
N ILE A 202 -13.89 -23.97 -12.05
CA ILE A 202 -13.97 -23.77 -10.60
C ILE A 202 -15.32 -23.15 -10.20
N LYS A 203 -15.88 -23.58 -9.08
CA LYS A 203 -17.11 -22.97 -8.52
C LYS A 203 -16.78 -21.59 -7.96
N GLU A 204 -17.64 -20.61 -8.19
CA GLU A 204 -17.47 -19.26 -7.63
C GLU A 204 -17.68 -19.23 -6.12
N ASP A 205 -18.61 -20.05 -5.64
CA ASP A 205 -19.05 -20.08 -4.25
C ASP A 205 -19.18 -21.52 -3.72
N ARG A 206 -19.40 -21.64 -2.40
CA ARG A 206 -19.50 -22.95 -1.72
C ARG A 206 -20.76 -23.75 -2.08
N LEU A 207 -21.83 -23.07 -2.48
CA LEU A 207 -23.08 -23.69 -2.93
C LEU A 207 -22.97 -24.15 -4.40
N GLY A 208 -22.03 -23.58 -5.16
CA GLY A 208 -21.77 -23.94 -6.55
C GLY A 208 -22.87 -23.47 -7.50
N LEU A 209 -23.48 -22.32 -7.21
CA LEU A 209 -24.54 -21.75 -8.04
C LEU A 209 -23.98 -21.22 -9.36
N ASP A 210 -22.76 -20.68 -9.31
CA ASP A 210 -22.03 -20.22 -10.48
C ASP A 210 -20.70 -20.98 -10.66
N VAL A 211 -20.32 -21.16 -11.93
CA VAL A 211 -19.05 -21.75 -12.35
C VAL A 211 -18.23 -20.74 -13.14
N VAL A 212 -16.92 -20.77 -12.91
CA VAL A 212 -15.92 -19.93 -13.54
C VAL A 212 -14.99 -20.83 -14.33
N TYR A 213 -14.87 -20.56 -15.61
CA TYR A 213 -14.01 -21.31 -16.52
C TYR A 213 -12.61 -20.71 -16.54
N LEU A 214 -11.60 -21.58 -16.52
CA LEU A 214 -10.21 -21.18 -16.40
C LEU A 214 -9.46 -21.55 -17.68
N GLN A 215 -8.64 -20.63 -18.15
CA GLN A 215 -7.58 -20.92 -19.09
C GLN A 215 -6.28 -20.35 -18.52
N ALA A 216 -5.26 -21.18 -18.41
CA ALA A 216 -3.98 -20.86 -17.82
C ALA A 216 -2.88 -21.28 -18.78
N LYS A 217 -2.23 -20.32 -19.43
CA LYS A 217 -1.14 -20.61 -20.37
C LYS A 217 0.13 -19.89 -20.00
N ARG A 218 1.22 -20.65 -19.99
CA ARG A 218 2.57 -20.10 -19.89
C ARG A 218 2.95 -19.48 -21.23
N TRP A 219 3.10 -18.16 -21.24
CA TRP A 219 3.57 -17.41 -22.40
C TRP A 219 4.80 -16.57 -22.04
N ASN A 220 5.65 -16.39 -23.05
CA ASN A 220 6.79 -15.46 -22.99
C ASN A 220 6.49 -14.15 -23.71
N ASN A 221 5.60 -14.19 -24.71
CA ASN A 221 5.21 -13.02 -25.50
C ASN A 221 3.91 -12.41 -24.98
N THR A 222 3.67 -11.14 -25.27
CA THR A 222 2.42 -10.47 -24.94
C THR A 222 1.23 -11.17 -25.60
N VAL A 223 0.19 -11.41 -24.79
CA VAL A 223 -1.04 -12.08 -25.21
C VAL A 223 -1.95 -11.07 -25.90
N GLY A 224 -2.15 -11.26 -27.20
CA GLY A 224 -2.98 -10.39 -28.02
C GLY A 224 -4.47 -10.75 -27.98
N ARG A 225 -5.28 -9.85 -28.53
CA ARG A 225 -6.74 -10.01 -28.69
C ARG A 225 -7.19 -11.36 -29.28
N PRO A 226 -6.53 -11.96 -30.30
CA PRO A 226 -7.00 -13.22 -30.89
C PRO A 226 -7.14 -14.36 -29.88
N VAL A 227 -6.26 -14.40 -28.88
CA VAL A 227 -6.27 -15.43 -27.84
C VAL A 227 -7.46 -15.22 -26.90
N VAL A 228 -7.71 -13.99 -26.49
CA VAL A 228 -8.87 -13.63 -25.66
C VAL A 228 -10.18 -13.88 -26.41
N GLN A 229 -10.22 -13.60 -27.71
CA GLN A 229 -11.37 -13.91 -28.58
C GLN A 229 -11.62 -15.40 -28.69
N ALA A 230 -10.56 -16.21 -28.86
CA ALA A 230 -10.69 -17.66 -28.89
C ALA A 230 -11.28 -18.18 -27.58
N PHE A 231 -10.77 -17.70 -26.42
CA PHE A 231 -11.32 -18.06 -25.11
C PHE A 231 -12.79 -17.65 -24.95
N ALA A 232 -13.16 -16.44 -25.38
CA ALA A 232 -14.54 -15.99 -25.37
C ALA A 232 -15.46 -16.84 -26.26
N GLY A 233 -14.92 -17.42 -27.33
CA GLY A 233 -15.58 -18.41 -28.19
C GLY A 233 -15.81 -19.74 -27.47
N SER A 234 -14.79 -20.27 -26.80
CA SER A 234 -14.88 -21.50 -26.00
C SER A 234 -15.93 -21.38 -24.88
N LEU A 235 -16.03 -20.21 -24.25
CA LEU A 235 -17.08 -19.93 -23.27
C LEU A 235 -18.49 -19.98 -23.90
N GLU A 236 -18.64 -19.56 -25.15
CA GLU A 236 -19.93 -19.65 -25.86
C GLU A 236 -20.32 -21.11 -26.10
N GLY A 237 -19.37 -21.95 -26.53
CA GLY A 237 -19.57 -23.39 -26.73
C GLY A 237 -20.09 -24.08 -25.46
N GLN A 238 -19.56 -23.69 -24.30
CA GLN A 238 -19.95 -24.21 -22.99
C GLN A 238 -21.15 -23.47 -22.35
N ARG A 239 -21.79 -22.53 -23.06
CA ARG A 239 -22.87 -21.65 -22.55
C ARG A 239 -22.50 -20.94 -21.24
N ALA A 240 -21.22 -20.61 -21.09
CA ALA A 240 -20.64 -19.99 -19.92
C ALA A 240 -20.58 -18.47 -20.04
N ARG A 241 -20.80 -17.77 -18.93
CA ARG A 241 -20.77 -16.30 -18.87
C ARG A 241 -19.54 -15.72 -18.17
N LYS A 242 -18.85 -16.53 -17.37
CA LYS A 242 -17.74 -16.11 -16.50
C LYS A 242 -16.49 -16.92 -16.83
N GLY A 243 -15.35 -16.25 -16.97
CA GLY A 243 -14.07 -16.91 -17.16
C GLY A 243 -12.89 -16.08 -16.68
N VAL A 244 -11.79 -16.77 -16.38
CA VAL A 244 -10.51 -16.16 -16.01
C VAL A 244 -9.45 -16.69 -16.95
N LEU A 245 -8.76 -15.77 -17.61
CA LEU A 245 -7.62 -16.07 -18.48
C LEU A 245 -6.34 -15.61 -17.78
N ILE A 246 -5.44 -16.56 -17.54
CA ILE A 246 -4.24 -16.37 -16.72
C ILE A 246 -3.01 -16.63 -17.58
N THR A 247 -2.02 -15.74 -17.47
CA THR A 247 -0.77 -15.80 -18.21
C THR A 247 0.42 -15.42 -17.34
N THR A 248 1.60 -15.98 -17.65
CA THR A 248 2.88 -15.56 -17.07
C THR A 248 3.48 -14.32 -17.75
N SER A 249 2.81 -13.79 -18.77
CA SER A 249 3.21 -12.62 -19.59
C SER A 249 2.21 -11.47 -19.39
N ASP A 250 2.30 -10.44 -20.23
CA ASP A 250 1.35 -9.33 -20.26
C ASP A 250 0.23 -9.54 -21.29
N PHE A 251 -0.89 -8.84 -21.11
CA PHE A 251 -1.91 -8.68 -22.14
C PHE A 251 -1.69 -7.40 -22.95
N SER A 252 -2.01 -7.44 -24.25
CA SER A 252 -2.00 -6.22 -25.07
C SER A 252 -3.13 -5.27 -24.65
N ARG A 253 -3.00 -3.98 -25.00
CA ARG A 253 -4.06 -3.01 -24.72
C ARG A 253 -5.37 -3.40 -25.41
N GLU A 254 -5.29 -3.88 -26.64
CA GLU A 254 -6.42 -4.33 -27.44
C GLU A 254 -7.11 -5.55 -26.82
N ALA A 255 -6.34 -6.45 -26.19
CA ALA A 255 -6.88 -7.58 -25.45
C ALA A 255 -7.69 -7.13 -24.22
N ARG A 256 -7.12 -6.19 -23.44
CA ARG A 256 -7.77 -5.59 -22.26
C ARG A 256 -9.00 -4.76 -22.63
N ASP A 257 -8.95 -4.04 -23.75
CA ASP A 257 -10.09 -3.25 -24.21
C ASP A 257 -11.19 -4.16 -24.79
N TYR A 258 -10.85 -5.26 -25.46
CA TYR A 258 -11.84 -6.20 -25.97
C TYR A 258 -12.75 -6.78 -24.88
N VAL A 259 -12.20 -7.21 -23.74
CA VAL A 259 -13.01 -7.79 -22.64
C VAL A 259 -14.01 -6.81 -22.03
N LYS A 260 -13.77 -5.49 -22.13
CA LYS A 260 -14.69 -4.46 -21.64
C LYS A 260 -15.93 -4.28 -22.52
N HIS A 261 -15.89 -4.72 -23.77
CA HIS A 261 -16.95 -4.49 -24.77
C HIS A 261 -17.80 -5.73 -25.07
N ILE A 262 -17.49 -6.88 -24.47
CA ILE A 262 -18.26 -8.11 -24.63
C ILE A 262 -19.23 -8.30 -23.46
N GLU A 263 -20.31 -9.04 -23.71
CA GLU A 263 -21.29 -9.37 -22.66
C GLU A 263 -20.73 -10.33 -21.59
N LYS A 264 -19.79 -11.19 -21.99
CA LYS A 264 -19.16 -12.17 -21.08
C LYS A 264 -18.24 -11.48 -20.08
N LYS A 265 -18.26 -11.94 -18.84
CA LYS A 265 -17.36 -11.47 -17.77
C LYS A 265 -16.05 -12.26 -17.81
N ILE A 266 -15.06 -11.74 -18.54
CA ILE A 266 -13.72 -12.32 -18.61
C ILE A 266 -12.75 -11.47 -17.79
N VAL A 267 -12.12 -12.08 -16.79
CA VAL A 267 -11.02 -11.47 -16.03
C VAL A 267 -9.70 -11.90 -16.66
N LEU A 268 -8.80 -10.94 -16.86
CA LEU A 268 -7.46 -11.16 -17.39
C LEU A 268 -6.46 -10.99 -16.25
N ILE A 269 -5.71 -12.03 -15.92
CA ILE A 269 -4.66 -11.99 -14.88
C ILE A 269 -3.31 -12.15 -15.56
N ASP A 270 -2.53 -11.08 -15.61
CA ASP A 270 -1.17 -11.10 -16.15
C ASP A 270 -0.13 -11.60 -15.13
N GLY A 271 1.11 -11.77 -15.58
CA GLY A 271 2.17 -12.34 -14.73
C GLY A 271 2.45 -11.51 -13.48
N GLY A 272 2.37 -10.18 -13.58
CA GLY A 272 2.57 -9.29 -12.44
C GLY A 272 1.42 -9.37 -11.43
N GLU A 273 0.18 -9.41 -11.92
CA GLU A 273 -1.01 -9.60 -11.08
C GLU A 273 -1.03 -10.99 -10.43
N LEU A 274 -0.69 -12.04 -11.18
CA LEU A 274 -0.57 -13.41 -10.67
C LEU A 274 0.38 -13.48 -9.47
N ALA A 275 1.58 -12.92 -9.60
CA ALA A 275 2.58 -12.93 -8.53
C ALA A 275 2.10 -12.15 -7.29
N LYS A 276 1.40 -11.01 -7.48
CA LYS A 276 0.80 -10.25 -6.37
C LYS A 276 -0.27 -11.07 -5.65
N LEU A 277 -1.18 -11.70 -6.38
CA LEU A 277 -2.23 -12.55 -5.82
C LEU A 277 -1.67 -13.73 -5.05
N MET A 278 -0.58 -14.33 -5.55
CA MET A 278 0.14 -15.39 -4.84
C MET A 278 0.72 -14.93 -3.51
N ILE A 279 1.35 -13.75 -3.48
CA ILE A 279 1.85 -13.16 -2.23
C ILE A 279 0.71 -12.89 -1.26
N ASP A 280 -0.38 -12.26 -1.71
CA ASP A 280 -1.53 -11.93 -0.85
C ASP A 280 -2.26 -13.17 -0.31
N SER A 281 -2.29 -14.25 -1.09
CA SER A 281 -2.97 -15.50 -0.72
C SER A 281 -2.05 -16.50 -0.01
N GLY A 282 -0.78 -16.16 0.21
CA GLY A 282 0.20 -17.04 0.86
C GLY A 282 0.57 -18.28 0.02
N VAL A 283 0.45 -18.22 -1.32
CA VAL A 283 0.72 -19.36 -2.21
C VAL A 283 2.13 -19.25 -2.79
N GLY A 284 2.95 -20.29 -2.57
CA GLY A 284 4.34 -20.31 -3.05
C GLY A 284 5.29 -19.36 -2.31
N VAL A 285 4.84 -18.79 -1.19
CA VAL A 285 5.62 -17.90 -0.32
C VAL A 285 5.59 -18.39 1.13
N THR A 286 6.48 -17.88 1.97
CA THR A 286 6.52 -18.21 3.40
C THR A 286 6.78 -16.94 4.21
N GLU A 287 6.05 -16.79 5.31
CA GLU A 287 6.24 -15.68 6.23
C GLU A 287 7.57 -15.82 6.98
N VAL A 288 8.40 -14.79 6.91
CA VAL A 288 9.72 -14.75 7.59
C VAL A 288 9.66 -13.95 8.90
N ALA A 289 8.93 -12.82 8.89
CA ALA A 289 8.77 -11.94 10.05
C ALA A 289 7.50 -11.09 9.94
N THR A 290 6.94 -10.69 11.08
CA THR A 290 5.78 -9.79 11.16
C THR A 290 6.09 -8.62 12.09
N TYR A 291 5.87 -7.39 11.60
CA TYR A 291 6.02 -6.16 12.38
C TYR A 291 4.65 -5.52 12.58
N THR A 292 4.26 -5.28 13.84
CA THR A 292 2.98 -4.62 14.16
C THR A 292 3.22 -3.18 14.62
N VAL A 293 2.74 -2.21 13.85
CA VAL A 293 2.77 -0.79 14.23
C VAL A 293 1.54 -0.47 15.09
N LYS A 294 1.76 0.03 16.31
CA LYS A 294 0.70 0.46 17.22
C LYS A 294 0.61 1.99 17.27
N ARG A 295 -0.60 2.49 17.49
CA ARG A 295 -0.86 3.92 17.76
C ARG A 295 -1.45 4.05 19.15
N LEU A 296 -1.20 5.19 19.80
CA LEU A 296 -1.87 5.55 21.04
C LEU A 296 -3.39 5.54 20.84
N ASP A 297 -4.09 4.85 21.73
CA ASP A 297 -5.54 4.88 21.81
C ASP A 297 -5.97 6.04 22.73
N LEU A 298 -6.37 7.15 22.13
CA LEU A 298 -6.80 8.32 22.89
C LEU A 298 -8.13 8.11 23.62
N ASP A 299 -8.94 7.11 23.25
CA ASP A 299 -10.17 6.78 23.99
C ASP A 299 -9.84 6.10 25.33
N TYR A 300 -8.79 5.28 25.35
CA TYR A 300 -8.35 4.61 26.57
C TYR A 300 -7.82 5.59 27.65
N PHE A 301 -7.20 6.70 27.24
CA PHE A 301 -6.61 7.70 28.16
C PHE A 301 -7.48 8.95 28.35
N GLY A 302 -8.72 8.96 27.84
CA GLY A 302 -9.67 10.02 28.13
C GLY A 302 -10.47 9.65 29.37
N ASP A 303 -10.18 10.29 30.50
CA ASP A 303 -11.08 10.26 31.64
C ASP A 303 -12.44 10.88 31.24
N GLU A 304 -13.53 10.22 31.64
CA GLU A 304 -14.88 10.79 31.67
C GLU A 304 -14.89 12.02 32.59
N GLU A 305 -15.25 13.17 32.02
CA GLU A 305 -15.58 14.48 32.66
C GLU A 305 -14.65 15.07 33.73
#